data_AF-A0AA37FP02-F1
#
_entry.id   AF-A0AA37FP02-F1
#
_cell.length_a   1.000
_cell.length_b   1.000
_cell.length_c   1.000
_cell.angle_alpha   90.00
_cell.angle_beta   90.00
_cell.angle_gamma   90.00
#
_symmetry.space_group_name_H-M   'P 1'
#
loop_
_entity.id
_entity.type
_entity.pdbx_description
1 polymer ?
#
loop_
_entity_poly.entity_id
_entity_poly.type
_entity_poly.pdbx_seq_one_letter_code
_entity_poly.pdbx_strand_id
1 'polypeptide(L)'
;MQRQVVQLGLSAIATTVLASSAWAAATPWTPNTSGNVGAAPTTFNKWEAIEAPAESGASCGNGTPYRFFVNRTTNAANMAKTVIVFEGGGACWEQNACQMKDGVLGATNYKRIGNSTA
;
A
#
# COMPACT_ATOMS: atom_id res chain seq x y z
N MET A 1 45.08 -65.89 5.69
CA MET A 1 44.41 -66.18 6.97
C MET A 1 44.20 -64.87 7.72
N GLN A 2 43.02 -64.75 8.32
CA GLN A 2 42.43 -63.57 8.94
C GLN A 2 43.16 -63.13 10.23
N ARG A 3 43.25 -61.81 10.45
CA ARG A 3 43.12 -61.24 11.80
C ARG A 3 42.75 -59.75 11.71
N GLN A 4 41.47 -59.49 11.96
CA GLN A 4 40.94 -58.16 12.24
C GLN A 4 41.48 -57.69 13.59
N VAL A 5 41.91 -56.42 13.67
CA VAL A 5 42.00 -55.68 14.93
C VAL A 5 41.34 -54.32 14.70
N VAL A 6 40.24 -54.10 15.40
CA VAL A 6 39.47 -52.85 15.47
C VAL A 6 39.94 -52.09 16.71
N GLN A 7 40.42 -50.86 16.57
CA GLN A 7 40.48 -49.86 17.65
C GLN A 7 40.24 -48.47 17.01
N LEU A 8 39.00 -47.94 17.11
CA LEU A 8 38.62 -46.83 18.01
C LEU A 8 39.48 -45.59 17.73
N GLY A 9 39.10 -44.63 16.89
CA GLY A 9 37.85 -43.88 16.96
C GLY A 9 38.05 -42.61 17.79
N LEU A 10 38.77 -41.62 17.24
CA LEU A 10 38.85 -40.26 17.79
C LEU A 10 38.66 -39.25 16.65
N SER A 11 37.48 -39.23 16.03
CA SER A 11 37.08 -38.09 15.18
C SER A 11 36.45 -37.04 16.09
N ALA A 12 37.22 -36.02 16.45
CA ALA A 12 36.66 -34.79 16.96
C ALA A 12 35.88 -34.12 15.81
N ILE A 13 34.60 -34.45 15.69
CA ILE A 13 33.66 -33.75 14.81
C ILE A 13 33.37 -32.42 15.50
N ALA A 14 34.10 -31.38 15.08
CA ALA A 14 33.73 -30.01 15.39
C ALA A 14 32.42 -29.71 14.66
N THR A 15 31.29 -29.92 15.33
CA THR A 15 29.99 -29.40 14.89
C THR A 15 30.01 -27.89 15.00
N THR A 16 30.44 -27.21 13.95
CA THR A 16 30.10 -25.81 13.72
C THR A 16 28.64 -25.76 13.32
N VAL A 17 27.77 -25.41 14.27
CA VAL A 17 26.40 -24.99 13.95
C VAL A 17 26.53 -23.64 13.26
N LEU A 18 26.67 -23.65 11.93
CA LEU A 18 26.33 -22.48 11.12
C LEU A 18 24.81 -22.33 11.21
N ALA A 19 24.35 -21.59 12.21
CA ALA A 19 23.01 -21.06 12.22
C ALA A 19 22.92 -20.08 11.03
N SER A 20 22.55 -20.60 9.86
CA SER A 20 22.06 -19.78 8.78
C SER A 20 20.78 -19.14 9.30
N SER A 21 20.91 -17.91 9.77
CA SER A 21 19.76 -17.03 9.88
C SER A 21 19.32 -16.81 8.43
N ALA A 22 18.44 -17.68 7.94
CA ALA A 22 17.63 -17.40 6.78
C ALA A 22 16.69 -16.30 7.23
N TRP A 23 17.12 -15.05 7.04
CA TRP A 23 16.22 -13.91 7.15
C TRP A 23 15.30 -14.19 5.98
N ALA A 24 14.07 -14.60 6.27
CA ALA A 24 13.09 -14.83 5.24
C ALA A 24 13.07 -13.54 4.41
N ALA A 25 13.62 -13.60 3.19
CA ALA A 25 13.53 -12.49 2.27
C ALA A 25 12.06 -12.18 2.20
N ALA A 26 11.66 -10.94 2.51
CA ALA A 26 10.27 -10.51 2.41
C ALA A 26 9.80 -10.97 1.03
N THR A 27 8.89 -11.95 1.01
CA THR A 27 8.34 -12.46 -0.23
C THR A 27 7.90 -11.26 -1.05
N PRO A 28 8.30 -11.12 -2.33
CA PRO A 28 7.91 -9.97 -3.13
C PRO A 28 6.41 -9.78 -2.97
N TRP A 29 6.00 -8.62 -2.44
CA TRP A 29 4.60 -8.28 -2.37
C TRP A 29 4.08 -8.35 -3.80
N THR A 30 3.23 -9.34 -4.06
CA THR A 30 2.54 -9.48 -5.33
C THR A 30 1.29 -8.63 -5.21
N PRO A 31 1.19 -7.49 -5.94
CA PRO A 31 -0.04 -6.73 -5.96
C PRO A 31 -1.18 -7.66 -6.33
N ASN A 32 -2.22 -7.72 -5.50
CA ASN A 32 -3.48 -8.31 -5.89
C ASN A 32 -4.08 -7.46 -7.03
N THR A 33 -3.79 -7.81 -8.28
CA THR A 33 -4.37 -7.16 -9.48
C THR A 33 -5.78 -7.63 -9.77
N SER A 34 -6.31 -8.57 -8.98
CA SER A 34 -7.72 -8.97 -8.96
C SER A 34 -8.60 -8.03 -8.13
N GLY A 35 -8.03 -7.00 -7.49
CA GLY A 35 -8.80 -5.93 -6.86
C GLY A 35 -9.36 -4.97 -7.90
N ASN A 36 -10.65 -4.62 -7.77
CA ASN A 36 -11.41 -3.67 -8.58
C ASN A 36 -10.83 -2.24 -8.52
N VAL A 37 -9.61 -2.04 -9.00
CA VAL A 37 -9.07 -0.72 -9.32
C VAL A 37 -9.01 -0.72 -10.83
N GLY A 38 -9.75 0.20 -11.47
CA GLY A 38 -9.88 0.25 -12.93
C GLY A 38 -8.55 0.33 -13.68
N ALA A 39 -8.60 0.47 -15.00
CA ALA A 39 -7.40 0.54 -15.83
C ALA A 39 -6.36 1.51 -15.25
N ALA A 40 -5.10 1.05 -15.17
CA ALA A 40 -4.02 1.88 -14.66
C ALA A 40 -3.90 3.16 -15.52
N PRO A 41 -3.66 4.33 -14.90
CA PRO A 41 -3.44 5.58 -15.61
C PRO A 41 -2.38 5.40 -16.70
N THR A 42 -2.70 5.83 -17.92
CA THR A 42 -1.81 5.66 -19.09
C THR A 42 -0.86 6.85 -19.26
N THR A 43 -1.13 7.94 -18.55
CA THR A 43 -0.30 9.15 -18.61
C THR A 43 0.84 9.11 -17.61
N PHE A 44 1.98 9.68 -18.00
CA PHE A 44 3.19 9.78 -17.17
C PHE A 44 3.58 11.24 -16.96
N ASN A 45 4.17 11.52 -15.80
CA ASN A 45 4.61 12.84 -15.33
C ASN A 45 3.50 13.89 -15.37
N LYS A 46 2.24 13.44 -15.24
CA LYS A 46 1.03 14.25 -15.21
C LYS A 46 0.08 13.68 -14.16
N TRP A 47 -0.69 14.56 -13.53
CA TRP A 47 -1.72 14.16 -12.58
C TRP A 47 -2.99 13.78 -13.32
N GLU A 48 -3.45 12.56 -13.11
CA GLU A 48 -4.70 12.02 -13.63
C GLU A 48 -5.67 11.77 -12.48
N ALA A 49 -6.92 12.19 -12.63
CA ALA A 49 -7.98 11.96 -11.67
C ALA A 49 -8.60 10.58 -11.92
N ILE A 50 -8.64 9.74 -10.88
CA ILE A 50 -9.21 8.40 -10.93
C ILE A 50 -10.38 8.35 -9.97
N GLU A 51 -11.56 8.02 -10.50
CA GLU A 51 -12.73 7.69 -9.70
C GLU A 51 -12.71 6.20 -9.36
N ALA A 52 -12.94 5.90 -8.08
CA ALA A 52 -13.04 4.54 -7.62
C ALA A 52 -14.27 3.88 -8.29
N PRO A 53 -14.13 2.66 -8.82
CA PRO A 53 -15.24 1.99 -9.47
C PRO A 53 -16.29 1.60 -8.42
N ALA A 54 -17.56 1.54 -8.82
CA ALA A 54 -18.69 1.37 -7.89
C ALA A 54 -18.58 0.08 -7.07
N GLU A 55 -18.01 -0.98 -7.64
CA GLU A 55 -17.80 -2.29 -7.02
C GLU A 55 -16.80 -2.24 -5.86
N SER A 56 -16.01 -1.16 -5.73
CA SER A 56 -15.14 -0.94 -4.58
C SER A 56 -15.89 -0.52 -3.32
N GLY A 57 -17.13 -0.04 -3.45
CA GLY A 57 -17.92 0.54 -2.36
C GLY A 57 -17.38 1.86 -1.80
N ALA A 58 -16.34 2.45 -2.42
CA ALA A 58 -15.73 3.68 -1.93
C ALA A 58 -16.52 4.92 -2.37
N SER A 59 -17.08 5.65 -1.41
CA SER A 59 -17.82 6.89 -1.63
C SER A 59 -17.40 8.01 -0.67
N CYS A 60 -17.61 9.25 -1.07
CA CYS A 60 -17.51 10.40 -0.19
C CYS A 60 -18.74 10.50 0.74
N GLY A 61 -18.69 11.35 1.77
CA GLY A 61 -19.79 11.53 2.72
C GLY A 61 -21.10 12.05 2.10
N ASN A 62 -21.05 12.63 0.90
CA ASN A 62 -22.22 13.04 0.13
C ASN A 62 -22.71 11.96 -0.88
N GLY A 63 -22.15 10.75 -0.84
CA GLY A 63 -22.52 9.64 -1.72
C GLY A 63 -21.91 9.65 -3.12
N THR A 64 -21.15 10.70 -3.49
CA THR A 64 -20.40 10.69 -4.77
C THR A 64 -19.25 9.69 -4.75
N PRO A 65 -18.83 9.12 -5.90
CA PRO A 65 -17.68 8.22 -5.96
C PRO A 65 -16.42 8.84 -5.33
N TYR A 66 -15.65 8.02 -4.61
CA TYR A 66 -14.35 8.46 -4.10
C TYR A 66 -13.38 8.71 -5.27
N ARG A 67 -12.54 9.74 -5.16
CA ARG A 67 -11.60 10.14 -6.21
C ARG A 67 -10.21 10.36 -5.64
N PHE A 68 -9.19 9.88 -6.34
CA PHE A 68 -7.78 10.10 -6.02
C PHE A 68 -7.02 10.53 -7.27
N PHE A 69 -5.78 11.00 -7.09
CA PHE A 69 -4.94 11.43 -8.20
C PHE A 69 -3.69 10.58 -8.27
N VAL A 70 -3.32 10.21 -9.49
CA VAL A 70 -2.12 9.41 -9.75
C VAL A 70 -1.21 10.18 -10.69
N ASN A 71 0.08 10.19 -10.39
CA ASN A 71 1.12 10.65 -11.30
C ASN A 71 2.23 9.60 -11.36
N ARG A 72 2.34 8.95 -12.51
CA ARG A 72 3.32 7.90 -12.76
C ARG A 72 4.61 8.52 -13.27
N THR A 73 5.76 8.11 -12.75
CA THR A 73 7.05 8.61 -13.22
C THR A 73 7.63 7.75 -14.34
N THR A 74 8.32 8.38 -15.29
CA THR A 74 9.21 7.68 -16.23
C THR A 74 10.65 7.55 -15.71
N ASN A 75 10.97 8.11 -14.54
CA ASN A 75 12.31 8.04 -13.97
C ASN A 75 12.56 6.63 -13.40
N ALA A 76 13.45 5.88 -14.05
CA ALA A 76 13.81 4.51 -13.66
C ALA A 76 14.19 4.36 -12.18
N ALA A 77 14.87 5.35 -11.59
CA ALA A 77 15.29 5.32 -10.19
C ALA A 77 14.12 5.43 -9.19
N ASN A 78 12.94 5.84 -9.66
CA ASN A 78 11.73 6.04 -8.86
C ASN A 78 10.58 5.11 -9.26
N MET A 79 10.71 4.32 -10.32
CA MET A 79 9.64 3.42 -10.81
C MET A 79 9.18 2.39 -9.78
N ALA A 80 10.07 1.96 -8.87
CA ALA A 80 9.77 1.03 -7.79
C ALA A 80 9.33 1.72 -6.48
N LYS A 81 9.16 3.06 -6.48
CA LYS A 81 8.79 3.83 -5.30
C LYS A 81 7.36 4.34 -5.45
N THR A 82 6.57 4.22 -4.40
CA THR A 82 5.20 4.74 -4.35
C THR A 82 5.07 5.69 -3.18
N VAL A 83 4.50 6.87 -3.44
CA VAL A 83 4.16 7.85 -2.40
C VAL A 83 2.64 7.97 -2.39
N ILE A 84 2.04 7.83 -1.21
CA ILE A 84 0.61 8.01 -0.98
C ILE A 84 0.46 9.18 -0.02
N VAL A 85 -0.33 10.18 -0.42
CA VAL A 85 -0.59 11.38 0.37
C VAL A 85 -2.08 11.47 0.64
N PHE A 86 -2.46 11.64 1.90
CA PHE A 86 -3.83 11.87 2.31
C PHE A 86 -4.02 13.36 2.56
N GLU A 87 -4.97 13.97 1.85
CA GLU A 87 -5.35 15.36 2.08
C GLU A 87 -6.07 15.49 3.42
N GLY A 88 -5.62 16.44 4.25
CA GLY A 88 -6.29 16.79 5.50
C GLY A 88 -7.44 17.78 5.29
N GLY A 89 -8.28 17.94 6.31
CA GLY A 89 -9.41 18.86 6.23
C GLY A 89 -10.28 18.95 7.48
N GLY A 90 -9.78 18.47 8.62
CA GLY A 90 -10.60 18.22 9.79
C GLY A 90 -11.54 17.03 9.60
N ALA A 91 -12.58 16.98 10.43
CA ALA A 91 -13.64 15.98 10.39
C ALA A 91 -14.96 16.62 10.80
N CYS A 92 -16.07 15.91 10.61
CA CYS A 92 -17.39 16.31 11.11
C CYS A 92 -17.87 15.33 12.18
N TRP A 93 -18.56 15.84 13.21
CA TRP A 93 -19.00 15.03 14.36
C TRP A 93 -20.48 15.21 14.72
N GLU A 94 -21.18 16.11 14.04
CA GLU A 94 -22.60 16.40 14.24
C GLU A 94 -23.33 16.32 12.90
N GLN A 95 -24.62 15.95 12.93
CA GLN A 95 -25.38 15.62 11.73
C GLN A 95 -25.40 16.77 10.73
N ASN A 96 -25.70 17.99 11.16
CA ASN A 96 -25.76 19.14 10.27
C ASN A 96 -24.37 19.49 9.74
N ALA A 97 -23.34 19.42 10.60
CA ALA A 97 -21.95 19.59 10.19
C ALA A 97 -21.50 18.57 9.12
N CYS A 98 -21.91 17.30 9.24
CA CYS A 98 -21.60 16.25 8.25
C CYS A 98 -22.46 16.33 6.99
N GLN A 99 -23.68 16.85 7.10
CA GLN A 99 -24.55 17.12 5.95
C GLN A 99 -24.25 18.45 5.26
N MET A 100 -23.24 19.20 5.74
CA MET A 100 -22.89 20.53 5.24
C MET A 100 -24.06 21.54 5.32
N LYS A 101 -24.94 21.40 6.33
CA LYS A 101 -26.12 22.24 6.58
C LYS A 101 -25.92 23.15 7.79
N ASP A 102 -24.73 23.77 7.86
CA ASP A 102 -24.23 24.56 8.98
C ASP A 102 -24.00 23.76 10.28
N GLY A 103 -22.87 24.02 10.94
CA GLY A 103 -22.50 23.32 12.17
C GLY A 103 -21.11 23.75 12.65
N VAL A 104 -20.95 23.92 13.97
CA VAL A 104 -19.71 24.46 14.57
C VAL A 104 -18.53 23.48 14.45
N LEU A 105 -18.83 22.19 14.22
CA LEU A 105 -17.85 21.09 14.18
C LEU A 105 -17.73 20.48 12.77
N GLY A 106 -17.73 21.32 11.73
CA GLY A 106 -17.61 20.91 10.33
C GLY A 106 -16.17 20.78 9.84
N ALA A 107 -15.98 19.95 8.80
CA ALA A 107 -14.71 19.88 8.09
C ALA A 107 -14.44 21.18 7.33
N THR A 108 -13.22 21.68 7.38
CA THR A 108 -12.84 22.95 6.74
C THR A 108 -12.45 22.78 5.27
N ASN A 109 -12.10 21.57 4.86
CA ASN A 109 -11.76 21.23 3.48
C ASN A 109 -12.66 20.11 2.93
N TYR A 110 -13.98 20.30 3.02
CA TYR A 110 -14.97 19.35 2.50
C TYR A 110 -15.05 19.34 0.96
N LYS A 111 -14.48 20.35 0.29
CA LYS A 111 -14.54 20.53 -1.18
C LYS A 111 -13.49 19.71 -1.96
N ARG A 112 -12.53 19.08 -1.28
CA ARG A 112 -11.49 18.19 -1.85
C ARG A 112 -10.55 18.90 -2.84
N ILE A 113 -9.34 18.39 -3.01
CA ILE A 113 -8.43 18.88 -4.05
C ILE A 113 -9.01 18.65 -5.46
N GLY A 114 -9.03 19.71 -6.26
CA GLY A 114 -9.51 19.72 -7.65
C GLY A 114 -10.99 20.06 -7.88
N ASN A 115 -11.75 20.53 -6.88
CA ASN A 115 -13.11 21.05 -7.11
C ASN A 115 -13.36 22.39 -6.39
N SER A 116 -13.50 23.48 -7.16
CA SER A 116 -13.78 24.83 -6.63
C SER A 116 -15.29 25.11 -6.45
N THR A 117 -16.17 24.31 -7.03
CA THR A 117 -17.62 24.58 -7.03
C THR A 117 -18.35 23.66 -6.05
N ALA A 118 -18.96 24.29 -5.02
CA ALA A 118 -19.97 23.67 -4.16
C ALA A 118 -21.30 23.68 -4.91
#